data_AF-A0A7Y9FFN6-F1
#
_entry.id   AF-A0A7Y9FFN6-F1
#
_cell.length_a   1.000
_cell.length_b   1.000
_cell.length_c   1.000
_cell.angle_alpha   90.00
_cell.angle_beta   90.00
_cell.angle_gamma   90.00
#
_symmetry.space_group_name_H-M   'P 1'
#
loop_
_entity.id
_entity.type
_entity.pdbx_description
1 polymer ?
#
loop_
_entity_poly.entity_id
_entity_poly.type
_entity_poly.pdbx_seq_one_letter_code
_entity_poly.pdbx_strand_id
1 'polypeptide(L)'
;MTQTETDATTWSSTSAAAFAHAEEVIPGGVNSPVRAFGAVGGTPRFIASAQGPFVRDVDGREYVDLVGSWGPALLGHAHPAVVAAVQEAAARGLGFGAPTTTEVELVDEIRARVAAAERVRLVSTGTEAVMTALRLARGATGRDLVVKFAGCYHGHVDALLAQAGSGLATFGMPGSAGVTAAQAAETIVLPYNDLAAVEAAFAEHGDRIAALITEAAPANMGVVPPLPGFNRALREITRRHGALLVQDEVMTGFRVGPAGWWGLEGRVEDWAPDLLTFGKVIGGGLPVAAVAGRAEVMDLLAPRGPVYQAGTLSGNPVATAAGLATLRAADTDVYVHVDAAAAHLRRALTGALAEAGVPHAVQWAGSLFSVVFGEEAATRGARDYASVQASEHWRYAPFFHALLEAGVSAPPSAFEAWFVSASHDEAALDRVIEALPAAARAAAAAEAPEGEHPTTIAVPGLATGADDAEGTDADVPEGTSDEAPTSVDAGDAGDAPDAASTADGAAHGTSHGTTEDEQVDGPSEVEAPAVPEHREVPAAAAFFARPSAPAPEAEPEPAPPTAWNEEASSAETTTVMEPVRIELVPDVPDEPDEAPAEDAQPGTPWPAPSESPEPRTAWQWPPTGAGAPDEQR
;
A
#
# COMPACT_ATOMS: atom_id res chain seq x y z
N MET A 1 -44.70 -7.34 -32.47
CA MET A 1 -43.59 -8.01 -31.77
C MET A 1 -43.53 -7.38 -30.41
N THR A 2 -44.08 -8.08 -29.42
CA THR A 2 -44.15 -7.67 -28.02
C THR A 2 -42.74 -7.60 -27.45
N GLN A 3 -42.40 -6.44 -26.88
CA GLN A 3 -41.25 -6.28 -26.00
C GLN A 3 -41.43 -7.24 -24.83
N THR A 4 -40.64 -8.30 -24.81
CA THR A 4 -40.33 -8.99 -23.55
C THR A 4 -39.44 -8.04 -22.76
N GLU A 5 -40.02 -7.37 -21.76
CA GLU A 5 -39.30 -6.91 -20.59
C GLU A 5 -38.41 -8.05 -20.14
N THR A 6 -37.11 -7.87 -20.31
CA THR A 6 -36.14 -8.67 -19.58
C THR A 6 -36.22 -8.15 -18.17
N ASP A 7 -36.85 -8.92 -17.28
CA ASP A 7 -36.66 -8.83 -15.84
C ASP A 7 -35.14 -8.82 -15.62
N ALA A 8 -34.57 -7.62 -15.50
CA ALA A 8 -33.22 -7.46 -15.00
C ALA A 8 -33.29 -7.98 -13.58
N THR A 9 -32.69 -9.14 -13.36
CA THR A 9 -32.70 -9.92 -12.12
C THR A 9 -32.56 -9.01 -10.91
N THR A 10 -33.70 -8.58 -10.36
CA THR A 10 -33.75 -7.77 -9.16
C THR A 10 -33.37 -8.71 -8.03
N TRP A 11 -32.09 -8.76 -7.72
CA TRP A 11 -31.66 -9.17 -6.40
C TRP A 11 -32.27 -8.17 -5.43
N SER A 12 -33.46 -8.50 -4.93
CA SER A 12 -34.07 -7.88 -3.77
C SER A 12 -33.19 -8.28 -2.59
N SER A 13 -32.08 -7.59 -2.39
CA SER A 13 -31.23 -7.88 -1.26
C SER A 13 -30.81 -6.59 -0.60
N THR A 14 -31.33 -6.41 0.60
CA THR A 14 -30.69 -5.59 1.61
C THR A 14 -29.21 -5.97 1.74
N SER A 15 -28.37 -5.10 2.30
CA SER A 15 -26.95 -5.43 2.49
C SER A 15 -26.77 -6.76 3.26
N ALA A 16 -27.68 -7.06 4.20
CA ALA A 16 -27.68 -8.32 4.94
C ALA A 16 -27.98 -9.55 4.07
N ALA A 17 -28.99 -9.48 3.20
CA ALA A 17 -29.30 -10.59 2.30
C ALA A 17 -28.20 -10.78 1.24
N ALA A 18 -27.59 -9.68 0.77
CA ALA A 18 -26.49 -9.73 -0.19
C ALA A 18 -25.25 -10.37 0.44
N PHE A 19 -24.93 -10.01 1.68
CA PHE A 19 -23.79 -10.58 2.42
C PHE A 19 -23.99 -12.07 2.70
N ALA A 20 -25.18 -12.46 3.19
CA ALA A 20 -25.49 -13.87 3.46
C ALA A 20 -25.31 -14.75 2.20
N HIS A 21 -25.77 -14.27 1.04
CA HIS A 21 -25.53 -15.00 -0.22
C HIS A 21 -24.05 -14.95 -0.63
N ALA A 22 -23.37 -13.81 -0.44
CA ALA A 22 -21.95 -13.71 -0.75
C ALA A 22 -21.11 -14.71 0.07
N GLU A 23 -21.44 -14.96 1.33
CA GLU A 23 -20.76 -15.96 2.18
C GLU A 23 -20.86 -17.39 1.61
N GLU A 24 -21.90 -17.69 0.83
CA GLU A 24 -22.07 -19.00 0.17
C GLU A 24 -21.14 -19.18 -1.04
N VAL A 25 -20.74 -18.07 -1.70
CA VAL A 25 -20.10 -18.10 -3.03
C VAL A 25 -18.73 -17.43 -3.10
N ILE A 26 -18.37 -16.62 -2.09
CA ILE A 26 -17.09 -15.90 -1.99
C ILE A 26 -16.51 -16.20 -0.60
N PRO A 27 -15.22 -16.58 -0.48
CA PRO A 27 -14.59 -16.81 0.82
C PRO A 27 -14.76 -15.61 1.76
N GLY A 28 -15.41 -15.82 2.92
CA GLY A 28 -15.73 -14.75 3.88
C GLY A 28 -16.70 -13.69 3.35
N GLY A 29 -17.42 -13.98 2.26
CA GLY A 29 -18.36 -13.07 1.61
C GLY A 29 -17.73 -11.89 0.86
N VAL A 30 -16.40 -11.83 0.74
CA VAL A 30 -15.70 -10.65 0.20
C VAL A 30 -14.45 -11.00 -0.63
N ASN A 31 -14.12 -10.14 -1.60
CA ASN A 31 -12.89 -10.24 -2.40
C ASN A 31 -11.67 -9.53 -1.76
N SER A 32 -11.81 -8.97 -0.57
CA SER A 32 -10.74 -8.35 0.21
C SER A 32 -11.10 -8.35 1.69
N PRO A 33 -10.25 -8.86 2.60
CA PRO A 33 -10.63 -9.17 3.98
C PRO A 33 -11.24 -8.01 4.77
N VAL A 34 -10.69 -6.80 4.66
CA VAL A 34 -11.15 -5.62 5.42
C VAL A 34 -12.62 -5.26 5.13
N ARG A 35 -13.14 -5.68 3.96
CA ARG A 35 -14.53 -5.41 3.56
C ARG A 35 -15.55 -6.26 4.33
N ALA A 36 -15.12 -7.33 5.01
CA ALA A 36 -16.01 -8.21 5.77
C ALA A 36 -16.45 -7.62 7.11
N PHE A 37 -15.97 -6.42 7.47
CA PHE A 37 -16.21 -5.79 8.79
C PHE A 37 -15.70 -6.63 9.96
N GLY A 38 -14.77 -7.58 9.75
CA GLY A 38 -14.28 -8.46 10.81
C GLY A 38 -13.73 -7.73 12.04
N ALA A 39 -13.08 -6.57 11.85
CA ALA A 39 -12.51 -5.77 12.94
C ALA A 39 -13.53 -4.92 13.72
N VAL A 40 -14.73 -4.70 13.16
CA VAL A 40 -15.78 -3.85 13.77
C VAL A 40 -17.09 -4.59 14.04
N GLY A 41 -17.23 -5.81 13.53
CA GLY A 41 -18.45 -6.60 13.57
C GLY A 41 -19.60 -6.01 12.73
N GLY A 42 -20.73 -6.72 12.73
CA GLY A 42 -21.93 -6.33 11.98
C GLY A 42 -21.89 -6.73 10.51
N THR A 43 -22.81 -6.16 9.72
CA THR A 43 -22.97 -6.50 8.29
C THR A 43 -22.28 -5.45 7.42
N PRO A 44 -21.40 -5.83 6.48
CA PRO A 44 -20.84 -4.93 5.48
C PRO A 44 -21.93 -4.24 4.65
N ARG A 45 -21.68 -2.99 4.23
CA ARG A 45 -22.56 -2.28 3.29
C ARG A 45 -22.22 -2.63 1.85
N PHE A 46 -23.20 -3.19 1.14
CA PHE A 46 -23.06 -3.44 -0.30
C PHE A 46 -23.37 -2.13 -1.03
N ILE A 47 -22.35 -1.51 -1.62
CA ILE A 47 -22.47 -0.21 -2.28
C ILE A 47 -23.05 -0.38 -3.69
N ALA A 48 -24.13 0.33 -3.97
CA ALA A 48 -24.81 0.35 -5.26
C ALA A 48 -24.31 1.47 -6.18
N SER A 49 -24.00 2.64 -5.61
CA SER A 49 -23.48 3.79 -6.36
C SER A 49 -22.64 4.72 -5.49
N ALA A 50 -21.84 5.57 -6.13
CA ALA A 50 -21.04 6.59 -5.47
C ALA A 50 -20.91 7.83 -6.38
N GLN A 51 -21.02 9.02 -5.80
CA GLN A 51 -20.91 10.30 -6.51
C GLN A 51 -20.41 11.39 -5.56
N GLY A 52 -19.40 12.17 -5.99
CA GLY A 52 -18.80 13.19 -5.14
C GLY A 52 -18.28 12.58 -3.84
N PRO A 53 -18.61 13.14 -2.66
CA PRO A 53 -18.18 12.62 -1.37
C PRO A 53 -19.13 11.55 -0.81
N PHE A 54 -20.10 11.07 -1.59
CA PHE A 54 -21.15 10.17 -1.09
C PHE A 54 -21.09 8.78 -1.71
N VAL A 55 -21.45 7.78 -0.91
CA VAL A 55 -21.76 6.41 -1.35
C VAL A 55 -23.19 6.07 -0.96
N ARG A 56 -23.86 5.25 -1.77
CA ARG A 56 -25.21 4.74 -1.50
C ARG A 56 -25.21 3.22 -1.54
N ASP A 57 -25.73 2.60 -0.49
CA ASP A 57 -25.85 1.14 -0.42
C ASP A 57 -27.09 0.61 -1.17
N VAL A 58 -27.18 -0.72 -1.29
CA VAL A 58 -28.32 -1.43 -1.88
C VAL A 58 -29.61 -1.29 -1.06
N ASP A 59 -29.52 -0.87 0.21
CA ASP A 59 -30.67 -0.50 1.05
C ASP A 59 -31.21 0.90 0.72
N GLY A 60 -30.53 1.64 -0.17
CA GLY A 60 -30.88 3.00 -0.57
C GLY A 60 -30.39 4.08 0.41
N ARG A 61 -29.61 3.70 1.43
CA ARG A 61 -29.07 4.62 2.42
C ARG A 61 -27.77 5.24 1.90
N GLU A 62 -27.68 6.55 2.08
CA GLU A 62 -26.54 7.35 1.64
C GLU A 62 -25.63 7.70 2.82
N TYR A 63 -24.32 7.69 2.57
CA TYR A 63 -23.29 7.98 3.56
C TYR A 63 -22.30 9.01 2.99
N VAL A 64 -21.79 9.91 3.84
CA VAL A 64 -20.54 10.63 3.53
C VAL A 64 -19.40 9.63 3.61
N ASP A 65 -18.60 9.52 2.55
CA ASP A 65 -17.57 8.51 2.41
C ASP A 65 -16.18 9.03 2.81
N LEU A 66 -15.66 8.49 3.93
CA LEU A 66 -14.30 8.72 4.41
C LEU A 66 -13.37 7.52 4.15
N VAL A 67 -13.84 6.52 3.38
CA VAL A 67 -13.02 5.41 2.88
C VAL A 67 -12.40 5.78 1.52
N GLY A 68 -13.14 6.45 0.65
CA GLY A 68 -12.62 6.95 -0.63
C GLY A 68 -12.05 5.85 -1.54
N SER A 69 -12.68 4.67 -1.53
CA SER A 69 -12.18 3.44 -2.17
C SER A 69 -10.78 3.02 -1.71
N TRP A 70 -10.44 3.32 -0.45
CA TRP A 70 -9.12 3.14 0.17
C TRP A 70 -8.04 4.05 -0.40
N GLY A 71 -8.40 5.20 -1.01
CA GLY A 71 -7.47 6.23 -1.47
C GLY A 71 -7.51 6.66 -2.95
N PRO A 72 -8.04 5.93 -3.94
CA PRO A 72 -8.11 6.41 -5.33
C PRO A 72 -8.98 7.65 -5.53
N ALA A 73 -10.02 7.85 -4.71
CA ALA A 73 -11.05 8.88 -4.92
C ALA A 73 -10.59 10.30 -4.49
N LEU A 74 -9.41 10.76 -4.93
CA LEU A 74 -8.88 12.10 -4.60
C LEU A 74 -9.84 13.22 -5.03
N LEU A 75 -10.42 13.09 -6.22
CA LEU A 75 -11.36 14.07 -6.80
C LEU A 75 -12.82 13.82 -6.38
N GLY A 76 -13.06 12.80 -5.55
CA GLY A 76 -14.39 12.26 -5.29
C GLY A 76 -14.80 11.19 -6.30
N HIS A 77 -15.94 10.56 -6.04
CA HIS A 77 -16.50 9.50 -6.87
C HIS A 77 -17.15 10.05 -8.14
N ALA A 78 -17.02 9.30 -9.24
CA ALA A 78 -17.65 9.61 -10.52
C ALA A 78 -17.35 11.04 -11.04
N HIS A 79 -16.12 11.54 -10.84
CA HIS A 79 -15.71 12.86 -11.32
C HIS A 79 -15.96 12.98 -12.85
N PRO A 80 -16.72 13.98 -13.33
CA PRO A 80 -17.21 14.01 -14.71
C PRO A 80 -16.12 13.89 -15.78
N ALA A 81 -14.99 14.57 -15.59
CA ALA A 81 -13.88 14.50 -16.55
C ALA A 81 -13.22 13.11 -16.61
N VAL A 82 -13.15 12.41 -15.47
CA VAL A 82 -12.56 11.06 -15.39
C VAL A 82 -13.51 10.05 -16.03
N VAL A 83 -14.81 10.14 -15.71
CA VAL A 83 -15.84 9.27 -16.32
C VAL A 83 -15.90 9.44 -17.83
N ALA A 84 -15.85 10.69 -18.33
CA ALA A 84 -15.83 10.96 -19.77
C ALA A 84 -14.60 10.33 -20.45
N ALA A 85 -13.41 10.49 -19.86
CA ALA A 85 -12.18 9.88 -20.39
C ALA A 85 -12.26 8.34 -20.42
N VAL A 86 -12.83 7.72 -19.38
CA VAL A 86 -13.08 6.28 -19.32
C VAL A 86 -14.04 5.82 -20.41
N GLN A 87 -15.17 6.51 -20.59
CA GLN A 87 -16.17 6.18 -21.61
C GLN A 87 -15.59 6.29 -23.02
N GLU A 88 -14.82 7.34 -23.29
CA GLU A 88 -14.16 7.56 -24.58
C GLU A 88 -13.11 6.47 -24.86
N ALA A 89 -12.29 6.12 -23.87
CA ALA A 89 -11.31 5.06 -23.99
C ALA A 89 -11.99 3.69 -24.22
N ALA A 90 -13.02 3.37 -23.42
CA ALA A 90 -13.76 2.12 -23.53
C ALA A 90 -14.46 1.98 -24.89
N ALA A 91 -14.95 3.07 -25.48
CA ALA A 91 -15.56 3.08 -26.82
C ALA A 91 -14.57 2.70 -27.93
N ARG A 92 -13.25 2.86 -27.70
CA ARG A 92 -12.18 2.43 -28.62
C ARG A 92 -11.70 1.00 -28.36
N GLY A 93 -12.09 0.40 -27.24
CA GLY A 93 -11.71 -0.95 -26.83
C GLY A 93 -11.09 -1.01 -25.44
N LEU A 94 -11.31 -2.12 -24.74
CA LEU A 94 -10.90 -2.31 -23.35
C LEU A 94 -9.42 -2.68 -23.19
N GLY A 95 -8.80 -3.22 -24.23
CA GLY A 95 -7.40 -3.62 -24.24
C GLY A 95 -6.95 -4.06 -25.63
N PHE A 96 -5.66 -3.85 -25.93
CA PHE A 96 -5.10 -4.09 -27.27
C PHE A 96 -3.95 -5.09 -27.31
N GLY A 97 -3.34 -5.40 -26.17
CA GLY A 97 -2.12 -6.22 -26.12
C GLY A 97 -0.93 -5.58 -26.85
N ALA A 98 -0.99 -4.28 -27.09
CA ALA A 98 0.02 -3.48 -27.78
C ALA A 98 0.09 -2.07 -27.17
N PRO A 99 1.22 -1.35 -27.32
CA PRO A 99 1.40 -0.02 -26.73
C PRO A 99 0.42 1.03 -27.25
N THR A 100 0.11 2.01 -26.39
CA THR A 100 -0.77 3.15 -26.64
C THR A 100 -0.08 4.46 -26.24
N THR A 101 -0.55 5.59 -26.81
CA THR A 101 -0.01 6.92 -26.46
C THR A 101 -0.37 7.34 -25.04
N THR A 102 -1.55 6.95 -24.55
CA THR A 102 -2.01 7.29 -23.19
C THR A 102 -1.13 6.68 -22.10
N GLU A 103 -0.50 5.53 -22.34
CA GLU A 103 0.53 4.99 -21.45
C GLU A 103 1.72 5.94 -21.31
N VAL A 104 2.21 6.48 -22.43
CA VAL A 104 3.33 7.44 -22.45
C VAL A 104 2.94 8.73 -21.76
N GLU A 105 1.76 9.27 -22.06
CA GLU A 105 1.25 10.50 -21.45
C GLU A 105 1.10 10.38 -19.93
N LEU A 106 0.58 9.26 -19.42
CA LEU A 106 0.48 9.02 -17.98
C LEU A 106 1.87 8.92 -17.35
N VAL A 107 2.81 8.23 -17.99
CA VAL A 107 4.19 8.15 -17.50
C VAL A 107 4.84 9.53 -17.46
N ASP A 108 4.66 10.36 -18.50
CA ASP A 108 5.22 11.71 -18.51
C ASP A 108 4.60 12.61 -17.43
N GLU A 109 3.30 12.47 -17.15
CA GLU A 109 2.64 13.18 -16.04
C GLU A 109 3.22 12.77 -14.67
N ILE A 110 3.45 11.48 -14.44
CA ILE A 110 4.11 10.97 -13.22
C ILE A 110 5.52 11.58 -13.08
N ARG A 111 6.30 11.58 -14.17
CA ARG A 111 7.68 12.08 -14.21
C ARG A 111 7.76 13.60 -13.99
N ALA A 112 6.80 14.34 -14.54
CA ALA A 112 6.73 15.78 -14.36
C ALA A 112 6.49 16.17 -12.89
N ARG A 113 5.72 15.37 -12.16
CA ARG A 113 5.43 15.58 -10.73
C ARG A 113 6.55 15.07 -9.83
N VAL A 114 7.12 13.91 -10.15
CA VAL A 114 8.12 13.22 -9.32
C VAL A 114 9.44 13.11 -10.09
N ALA A 115 10.33 14.08 -9.91
CA ALA A 115 11.61 14.11 -10.63
C ALA A 115 12.51 12.90 -10.35
N ALA A 116 12.38 12.27 -9.18
CA ALA A 116 13.08 11.02 -8.84
C ALA A 116 12.65 9.81 -9.68
N ALA A 117 11.48 9.87 -10.34
CA ALA A 117 10.95 8.82 -11.18
C ALA A 117 11.52 8.88 -12.61
N GLU A 118 12.84 8.83 -12.79
CA GLU A 118 13.47 9.01 -14.12
C GLU A 118 12.89 8.08 -15.21
N ARG A 119 12.60 6.83 -14.84
CA ARG A 119 11.89 5.83 -15.66
C ARG A 119 10.73 5.25 -14.85
N VAL A 120 9.67 4.85 -15.55
CA VAL A 120 8.45 4.30 -14.96
C VAL A 120 8.01 3.07 -15.74
N ARG A 121 7.54 2.04 -15.03
CA ARG A 121 6.86 0.86 -15.57
C ARG A 121 5.46 0.78 -14.96
N LEU A 122 4.43 0.75 -15.81
CA LEU A 122 3.06 0.50 -15.37
C LEU A 122 2.84 -0.99 -15.10
N VAL A 123 2.07 -1.27 -14.05
CA VAL A 123 1.61 -2.61 -13.63
C VAL A 123 0.15 -2.51 -13.17
N SER A 124 -0.47 -3.62 -12.76
CA SER A 124 -1.92 -3.65 -12.51
C SER A 124 -2.31 -3.31 -11.07
N THR A 125 -1.42 -3.60 -10.11
CA THR A 125 -1.70 -3.43 -8.67
C THR A 125 -0.47 -2.95 -7.89
N GLY A 126 -0.69 -2.37 -6.71
CA GLY A 126 0.40 -2.00 -5.80
C GLY A 126 1.27 -3.20 -5.42
N THR A 127 0.67 -4.38 -5.22
CA THR A 127 1.40 -5.64 -4.99
C THR A 127 2.36 -5.97 -6.14
N GLU A 128 1.92 -5.82 -7.40
CA GLU A 128 2.79 -6.03 -8.56
C GLU A 128 3.93 -5.01 -8.62
N ALA A 129 3.66 -3.75 -8.23
CA ALA A 129 4.68 -2.70 -8.20
C ALA A 129 5.77 -3.03 -7.17
N VAL A 130 5.38 -3.38 -5.94
CA VAL A 130 6.30 -3.79 -4.88
C VAL A 130 7.07 -5.06 -5.26
N MET A 131 6.38 -6.09 -5.75
CA MET A 131 7.02 -7.32 -6.21
C MET A 131 8.09 -7.04 -7.27
N THR A 132 7.81 -6.12 -8.19
CA THR A 132 8.74 -5.71 -9.24
C THR A 132 9.90 -4.90 -8.67
N ALA A 133 9.65 -3.98 -7.74
CA ALA A 133 10.68 -3.17 -7.09
C ALA A 133 11.67 -4.04 -6.30
N LEU A 134 11.19 -5.02 -5.54
CA LEU A 134 12.06 -5.95 -4.81
C LEU A 134 12.88 -6.82 -5.76
N ARG A 135 12.27 -7.32 -6.85
CA ARG A 135 12.99 -8.10 -7.86
C ARG A 135 14.07 -7.26 -8.55
N LEU A 136 13.79 -5.98 -8.83
CA LEU A 136 14.78 -5.03 -9.34
C LEU A 136 15.93 -4.82 -8.37
N ALA A 137 15.64 -4.59 -7.09
CA ALA A 137 16.69 -4.37 -6.10
C ALA A 137 17.60 -5.59 -5.93
N ARG A 138 17.02 -6.81 -5.89
CA ARG A 138 17.80 -8.06 -5.88
C ARG A 138 18.63 -8.21 -7.16
N GLY A 139 18.04 -7.96 -8.33
CA GLY A 139 18.75 -8.00 -9.61
C GLY A 139 19.87 -6.96 -9.75
N ALA A 140 19.71 -5.78 -9.16
CA ALA A 140 20.70 -4.70 -9.19
C ALA A 140 21.88 -4.95 -8.24
N THR A 141 21.61 -5.57 -7.09
CA THR A 141 22.61 -5.76 -6.02
C THR A 141 23.23 -7.15 -6.01
N GLY A 142 22.56 -8.16 -6.58
CA GLY A 142 22.94 -9.56 -6.48
C GLY A 142 22.75 -10.14 -5.07
N ARG A 143 21.89 -9.52 -4.26
CA ARG A 143 21.66 -9.83 -2.85
C ARG A 143 20.23 -10.32 -2.62
N ASP A 144 20.01 -11.05 -1.54
CA ASP A 144 18.73 -11.73 -1.28
C ASP A 144 17.84 -10.99 -0.27
N LEU A 145 18.46 -10.43 0.78
CA LEU A 145 17.70 -9.98 1.95
C LEU A 145 16.98 -8.66 1.70
N VAL A 146 15.79 -8.53 2.26
CA VAL A 146 14.99 -7.29 2.25
C VAL A 146 14.65 -6.92 3.69
N VAL A 147 14.77 -5.64 4.03
CA VAL A 147 14.30 -5.09 5.31
C VAL A 147 12.93 -4.45 5.11
N LYS A 148 11.98 -4.75 5.97
CA LYS A 148 10.68 -4.05 6.08
C LYS A 148 10.40 -3.68 7.54
N PHE A 149 9.37 -2.88 7.75
CA PHE A 149 8.91 -2.53 9.10
C PHE A 149 7.64 -3.28 9.52
N ALA A 150 7.54 -3.59 10.81
CA ALA A 150 6.31 -4.09 11.42
C ALA A 150 5.19 -3.05 11.29
N GLY A 151 3.95 -3.51 11.05
CA GLY A 151 2.79 -2.65 10.80
C GLY A 151 2.68 -2.08 9.38
N CYS A 152 3.77 -2.04 8.60
CA CYS A 152 3.71 -1.63 7.20
C CYS A 152 3.17 -2.74 6.29
N TYR A 153 2.31 -2.36 5.33
CA TYR A 153 1.74 -3.27 4.34
C TYR A 153 2.13 -2.87 2.91
N HIS A 154 2.67 -3.84 2.17
CA HIS A 154 3.24 -3.64 0.83
C HIS A 154 2.64 -4.62 -0.21
N GLY A 155 1.38 -5.01 0.00
CA GLY A 155 0.74 -6.07 -0.78
C GLY A 155 1.07 -7.48 -0.26
N HIS A 156 0.43 -8.48 -0.88
CA HIS A 156 0.57 -9.89 -0.52
C HIS A 156 1.78 -10.57 -1.18
N VAL A 157 2.93 -9.90 -1.23
CA VAL A 157 4.16 -10.51 -1.73
C VAL A 157 4.65 -11.54 -0.71
N ASP A 158 4.85 -12.80 -1.10
CA ASP A 158 5.19 -13.90 -0.17
C ASP A 158 6.32 -13.53 0.81
N ALA A 159 7.42 -12.95 0.31
CA ALA A 159 8.54 -12.54 1.14
C ALA A 159 8.17 -11.48 2.19
N LEU A 160 7.19 -10.62 1.91
CA LEU A 160 6.74 -9.55 2.81
C LEU A 160 5.61 -9.97 3.76
N LEU A 161 4.98 -11.13 3.51
CA LEU A 161 4.08 -11.82 4.43
C LEU A 161 4.90 -12.56 5.51
N ALA A 162 5.86 -11.85 6.09
CA ALA A 162 6.71 -12.30 7.18
C ALA A 162 6.41 -11.48 8.44
N GLN A 163 6.44 -12.17 9.58
CA GLN A 163 6.37 -11.56 10.91
C GLN A 163 7.76 -11.59 11.57
N ALA A 164 7.98 -10.72 12.56
CA ALA A 164 9.21 -10.74 13.33
C ALA A 164 9.39 -12.09 14.04
N GLY A 165 10.59 -12.66 13.96
CA GLY A 165 11.00 -13.79 14.81
C GLY A 165 11.28 -13.35 16.25
N SER A 166 11.69 -14.30 17.09
CA SER A 166 12.09 -14.02 18.48
C SER A 166 13.46 -13.32 18.54
N GLY A 167 13.48 -11.99 18.39
CA GLY A 167 14.67 -11.14 18.59
C GLY A 167 14.65 -9.88 17.74
N LEU A 168 15.47 -8.88 18.09
CA LEU A 168 15.43 -7.52 17.53
C LEU A 168 15.81 -7.42 16.03
N ALA A 169 16.48 -8.43 15.48
CA ALA A 169 16.92 -8.48 14.08
C ALA A 169 16.79 -9.91 13.48
N THR A 170 15.79 -10.68 13.92
CA THR A 170 15.63 -12.05 13.42
C THR A 170 15.06 -12.11 12.01
N PHE A 171 15.50 -13.11 11.25
CA PHE A 171 14.86 -13.51 10.00
C PHE A 171 13.35 -13.72 10.19
N GLY A 172 12.58 -13.30 9.21
CA GLY A 172 11.14 -13.39 9.21
C GLY A 172 10.67 -14.83 9.28
N MET A 173 9.63 -15.06 10.09
CA MET A 173 8.88 -16.32 10.06
C MET A 173 7.68 -16.16 9.13
N PRO A 174 7.19 -17.25 8.51
CA PRO A 174 5.97 -17.19 7.71
C PRO A 174 4.83 -16.56 8.49
N GLY A 175 4.40 -15.38 8.05
CA GLY A 175 3.29 -14.65 8.62
C GLY A 175 1.95 -15.05 8.02
N SER A 176 1.94 -16.00 7.07
CA SER A 176 0.77 -16.57 6.42
C SER A 176 1.00 -18.02 6.04
N ALA A 177 -0.03 -18.86 6.17
CA ALA A 177 -0.03 -20.19 5.58
C ALA A 177 0.20 -20.11 4.06
N GLY A 178 0.91 -21.10 3.51
CA GLY A 178 1.29 -21.13 2.09
C GLY A 178 2.60 -20.42 1.76
N VAL A 179 3.14 -19.59 2.65
CA VAL A 179 4.48 -19.00 2.51
C VAL A 179 5.53 -19.97 3.05
N THR A 180 6.56 -20.25 2.26
CA THR A 180 7.63 -21.15 2.70
C THR A 180 8.56 -20.47 3.71
N ALA A 181 9.14 -21.25 4.62
CA ALA A 181 10.17 -20.74 5.54
C ALA A 181 11.36 -20.12 4.80
N ALA A 182 11.71 -20.64 3.62
CA ALA A 182 12.78 -20.10 2.79
C ALA A 182 12.47 -18.67 2.31
N GLN A 183 11.27 -18.41 1.80
CA GLN A 183 10.87 -17.06 1.36
C GLN A 183 10.75 -16.09 2.53
N ALA A 184 10.22 -16.54 3.67
CA ALA A 184 10.12 -15.70 4.87
C ALA A 184 11.50 -15.33 5.43
N ALA A 185 12.47 -16.26 5.38
CA ALA A 185 13.83 -16.04 5.84
C ALA A 185 14.63 -15.04 4.99
N GLU A 186 14.14 -14.64 3.82
CA GLU A 186 14.75 -13.56 3.02
C GLU A 186 14.35 -12.16 3.51
N THR A 187 13.52 -12.04 4.55
CA THR A 187 13.02 -10.77 5.04
C THR A 187 13.42 -10.53 6.49
N ILE A 188 13.92 -9.35 6.78
CA ILE A 188 14.17 -8.85 8.15
C ILE A 188 13.04 -7.87 8.49
N VAL A 189 12.36 -8.10 9.61
CA VAL A 189 11.26 -7.24 10.08
C VAL A 189 11.73 -6.44 11.29
N LEU A 190 11.72 -5.12 11.17
CA LEU A 190 12.17 -4.20 12.23
C LEU A 190 11.01 -3.35 12.78
N PRO A 191 11.11 -2.82 14.00
CA PRO A 191 10.18 -1.80 14.49
C PRO A 191 10.23 -0.54 13.61
N TYR A 192 9.07 -0.01 13.22
CA TYR A 192 9.01 1.28 12.51
C TYR A 192 9.53 2.42 13.40
N ASN A 193 10.11 3.45 12.80
CA ASN A 193 10.73 4.59 13.52
C ASN A 193 11.93 4.26 14.43
N ASP A 194 12.45 3.03 14.43
CA ASP A 194 13.64 2.64 15.20
C ASP A 194 14.90 2.61 14.31
N LEU A 195 15.61 3.74 14.22
CA LEU A 195 16.87 3.82 13.47
C LEU A 195 17.99 2.99 14.10
N ALA A 196 17.97 2.75 15.41
CA ALA A 196 19.00 1.95 16.06
C ALA A 196 18.89 0.48 15.62
N ALA A 197 17.66 -0.05 15.51
CA ALA A 197 17.41 -1.37 14.96
C ALA A 197 17.83 -1.47 13.48
N VAL A 198 17.58 -0.42 12.68
CA VAL A 198 18.03 -0.37 11.27
C VAL A 198 19.56 -0.41 11.20
N GLU A 199 20.24 0.44 11.95
CA GLU A 199 21.72 0.45 11.99
C GLU A 199 22.30 -0.89 12.44
N ALA A 200 21.71 -1.52 13.45
CA ALA A 200 22.13 -2.85 13.91
C ALA A 200 21.96 -3.92 12.81
N ALA A 201 20.81 -3.96 12.14
CA ALA A 201 20.56 -4.91 11.06
C ALA A 201 21.50 -4.70 9.86
N PHE A 202 21.80 -3.45 9.51
CA PHE A 202 22.74 -3.14 8.43
C PHE A 202 24.21 -3.37 8.81
N ALA A 203 24.56 -3.21 10.09
CA ALA A 203 25.88 -3.61 10.59
C ALA A 203 26.09 -5.12 10.51
N GLU A 204 25.04 -5.91 10.80
CA GLU A 204 25.13 -7.38 10.80
C GLU A 204 24.98 -8.00 9.40
N HIS A 205 24.11 -7.45 8.55
CA HIS A 205 23.69 -8.08 7.30
C HIS A 205 23.84 -7.20 6.06
N GLY A 206 24.45 -6.01 6.18
CA GLY A 206 24.43 -4.98 5.13
C GLY A 206 24.96 -5.42 3.77
N ASP A 207 25.90 -6.36 3.70
CA ASP A 207 26.44 -6.93 2.46
C ASP A 207 25.48 -7.90 1.76
N ARG A 208 24.48 -8.40 2.48
CA ARG A 208 23.43 -9.32 2.02
C ARG A 208 22.07 -8.65 1.83
N ILE A 209 21.90 -7.39 2.26
CA ILE A 209 20.66 -6.64 2.08
C ILE A 209 20.61 -6.01 0.69
N ALA A 210 19.63 -6.42 -0.12
CA ALA A 210 19.31 -5.86 -1.42
C ALA A 210 18.54 -4.55 -1.31
N ALA A 211 17.58 -4.51 -0.39
CA ALA A 211 16.69 -3.36 -0.23
C ALA A 211 16.21 -3.18 1.21
N LEU A 212 15.92 -1.93 1.55
CA LEU A 212 14.97 -1.59 2.61
C LEU A 212 13.72 -1.00 1.95
N ILE A 213 12.54 -1.52 2.31
CA ILE A 213 11.24 -1.00 1.88
C ILE A 213 10.48 -0.39 3.06
N THR A 214 9.86 0.77 2.83
CA THR A 214 9.01 1.44 3.81
C THR A 214 7.82 2.11 3.13
N GLU A 215 6.68 2.19 3.82
CA GLU A 215 5.66 3.17 3.45
C GLU A 215 6.27 4.55 3.68
N ALA A 216 6.08 5.49 2.75
CA ALA A 216 6.66 6.83 2.89
C ALA A 216 6.17 7.52 4.18
N ALA A 217 4.87 7.35 4.46
CA ALA A 217 4.26 7.52 5.76
C ALA A 217 3.22 6.41 5.96
N PRO A 218 3.41 5.50 6.94
CA PRO A 218 2.52 4.39 7.19
C PRO A 218 1.06 4.81 7.43
N ALA A 219 0.17 4.06 6.79
CA ALA A 219 -1.27 4.28 6.89
C ALA A 219 -2.10 2.97 6.93
N ASN A 220 -1.44 1.81 6.94
CA ASN A 220 -2.06 0.48 7.13
C ASN A 220 -2.00 -0.04 8.57
N MET A 221 -1.47 0.74 9.51
CA MET A 221 -1.51 0.48 10.96
C MET A 221 -2.19 1.65 11.69
N GLY A 222 -3.16 2.27 11.03
CA GLY A 222 -3.51 3.66 11.26
C GLY A 222 -2.40 4.55 10.73
N VAL A 223 -2.58 5.86 10.82
CA VAL A 223 -1.57 6.82 10.40
C VAL A 223 -0.51 6.93 11.49
N VAL A 224 0.72 6.53 11.17
CA VAL A 224 1.89 6.70 12.03
C VAL A 224 2.94 7.44 11.21
N PRO A 225 3.06 8.78 11.34
CA PRO A 225 4.00 9.53 10.52
C PRO A 225 5.46 9.15 10.84
N PRO A 226 6.38 9.27 9.86
CA PRO A 226 7.81 9.12 10.14
C PRO A 226 8.25 10.16 11.17
N LEU A 227 9.14 9.77 12.08
CA LEU A 227 9.82 10.75 12.93
C LEU A 227 10.67 11.70 12.07
N PRO A 228 10.89 12.95 12.52
CA PRO A 228 11.70 13.91 11.77
C PRO A 228 13.06 13.34 11.33
N GLY A 229 13.33 13.36 10.03
CA GLY A 229 14.58 12.86 9.45
C GLY A 229 14.71 11.34 9.33
N PHE A 230 13.67 10.57 9.71
CA PHE A 230 13.69 9.11 9.63
C PHE A 230 13.96 8.61 8.21
N ASN A 231 13.16 9.05 7.22
CA ASN A 231 13.31 8.57 5.84
C ASN A 231 14.65 9.01 5.21
N ARG A 232 15.13 10.22 5.52
CA ARG A 232 16.48 10.66 5.12
C ARG A 232 17.56 9.75 5.70
N ALA A 233 17.47 9.40 6.99
CA ALA A 233 18.42 8.49 7.63
C ALA A 233 18.38 7.09 6.98
N LEU A 234 17.20 6.56 6.65
CA LEU A 234 17.08 5.31 5.89
C LEU A 234 17.82 5.38 4.56
N ARG A 235 17.68 6.50 3.83
CA ARG A 235 18.39 6.72 2.56
C ARG A 235 19.90 6.76 2.73
N GLU A 236 20.39 7.39 3.79
CA GLU A 236 21.82 7.46 4.11
C GLU A 236 22.38 6.08 4.46
N ILE A 237 21.66 5.31 5.28
CA ILE A 237 22.04 3.95 5.68
C ILE A 237 22.10 3.04 4.45
N THR A 238 21.02 2.96 3.65
CA THR A 238 21.00 2.09 2.46
C THR A 238 22.14 2.43 1.49
N ARG A 239 22.38 3.72 1.25
CA ARG A 239 23.47 4.19 0.39
C ARG A 239 24.85 3.79 0.90
N ARG A 240 25.13 3.90 2.22
CA ARG A 240 26.43 3.49 2.80
C ARG A 240 26.71 1.99 2.60
N HIS A 241 25.66 1.17 2.63
CA HIS A 241 25.79 -0.30 2.52
C HIS A 241 25.56 -0.83 1.08
N GLY A 242 25.25 0.04 0.13
CA GLY A 242 24.97 -0.34 -1.26
C GLY A 242 23.65 -1.10 -1.45
N ALA A 243 22.72 -1.00 -0.50
CA ALA A 243 21.35 -1.46 -0.64
C ALA A 243 20.49 -0.37 -1.30
N LEU A 244 19.34 -0.76 -1.87
CA LEU A 244 18.38 0.20 -2.41
C LEU A 244 17.35 0.63 -1.36
N LEU A 245 16.98 1.90 -1.34
CA LEU A 245 15.76 2.36 -0.66
C LEU A 245 14.58 2.27 -1.63
N VAL A 246 13.56 1.49 -1.23
CA VAL A 246 12.24 1.44 -1.89
C VAL A 246 11.25 2.21 -1.02
N GLN A 247 10.74 3.32 -1.56
CA GLN A 247 9.71 4.11 -0.88
C GLN A 247 8.34 3.77 -1.48
N ASP A 248 7.50 3.14 -0.68
CA ASP A 248 6.16 2.76 -1.07
C ASP A 248 5.20 3.96 -0.91
N GLU A 249 4.82 4.52 -2.05
CA GLU A 249 3.90 5.65 -2.20
C GLU A 249 2.56 5.19 -2.78
N VAL A 250 2.20 3.90 -2.66
CA VAL A 250 0.91 3.40 -3.16
C VAL A 250 -0.26 4.11 -2.48
N MET A 251 -0.12 4.56 -1.23
CA MET A 251 -1.14 5.35 -0.54
C MET A 251 -0.85 6.86 -0.53
N THR A 252 0.38 7.28 -0.25
CA THR A 252 0.76 8.69 -0.12
C THR A 252 0.91 9.39 -1.48
N GLY A 253 1.33 8.65 -2.51
CA GLY A 253 1.63 9.17 -3.85
C GLY A 253 0.44 9.88 -4.47
N PHE A 254 0.66 11.13 -4.90
CA PHE A 254 -0.35 12.01 -5.49
C PHE A 254 -1.56 12.30 -4.59
N ARG A 255 -1.55 11.85 -3.32
CA ARG A 255 -2.62 12.04 -2.34
C ARG A 255 -2.27 13.17 -1.37
N VAL A 256 -1.14 13.04 -0.67
CA VAL A 256 -0.72 14.04 0.34
C VAL A 256 -0.08 15.29 -0.28
N GLY A 257 0.05 15.30 -1.61
CA GLY A 257 0.59 16.38 -2.40
C GLY A 257 0.85 15.90 -3.84
N PRO A 258 1.16 16.81 -4.78
CA PRO A 258 1.34 16.47 -6.19
C PRO A 258 2.50 15.50 -6.45
N ALA A 259 3.51 15.49 -5.58
CA ALA A 259 4.67 14.59 -5.66
C ALA A 259 4.70 13.52 -4.54
N GLY A 260 3.56 13.26 -3.90
CA GLY A 260 3.47 12.34 -2.76
C GLY A 260 4.22 12.82 -1.52
N TRP A 261 4.51 11.91 -0.59
CA TRP A 261 5.24 12.22 0.63
C TRP A 261 6.69 12.61 0.36
N TRP A 262 7.32 11.98 -0.64
CA TRP A 262 8.64 12.39 -1.14
C TRP A 262 8.67 13.88 -1.48
N GLY A 263 7.60 14.44 -2.05
CA GLY A 263 7.49 15.87 -2.33
C GLY A 263 7.51 16.76 -1.08
N LEU A 264 7.00 16.27 0.05
CA LEU A 264 6.92 16.99 1.32
C LEU A 264 8.22 16.92 2.11
N GLU A 265 9.00 15.84 1.93
CA GLU A 265 10.24 15.60 2.68
C GLU A 265 11.44 15.54 1.72
N GLY A 266 11.62 14.43 0.99
CA GLY A 266 12.81 14.18 0.18
C GLY A 266 13.15 15.24 -0.85
N ARG A 267 12.17 15.81 -1.54
CA ARG A 267 12.40 16.91 -2.48
C ARG A 267 12.89 18.18 -1.78
N VAL A 268 12.36 18.48 -0.60
CA VAL A 268 12.74 19.67 0.18
C VAL A 268 14.13 19.50 0.78
N GLU A 269 14.47 18.28 1.18
CA GLU A 269 15.74 17.92 1.80
C GLU A 269 16.82 17.44 0.82
N ASP A 270 16.55 17.52 -0.49
CA ASP A 270 17.44 17.11 -1.59
C ASP A 270 17.95 15.66 -1.50
N TRP A 271 17.03 14.72 -1.25
CA TRP A 271 17.31 13.29 -1.36
C TRP A 271 16.18 12.54 -2.09
N ALA A 272 16.50 11.40 -2.68
CA ALA A 272 15.53 10.57 -3.39
C ALA A 272 15.74 9.07 -3.12
N PRO A 273 14.67 8.28 -2.95
CA PRO A 273 14.76 6.83 -2.90
C PRO A 273 15.28 6.28 -4.24
N ASP A 274 15.82 5.07 -4.25
CA ASP A 274 16.29 4.44 -5.49
C ASP A 274 15.12 3.96 -6.35
N LEU A 275 14.04 3.53 -5.70
CA LEU A 275 12.80 3.06 -6.30
C LEU A 275 11.58 3.61 -5.55
N LEU A 276 10.51 3.86 -6.30
CA LEU A 276 9.20 4.29 -5.81
C LEU A 276 8.14 3.33 -6.33
N THR A 277 7.10 3.08 -5.53
CA THR A 277 5.90 2.37 -5.98
C THR A 277 4.68 3.27 -5.86
N PHE A 278 3.83 3.28 -6.88
CA PHE A 278 2.61 4.06 -6.93
C PHE A 278 1.41 3.17 -7.22
N GLY A 279 0.23 3.60 -6.79
CA GLY A 279 -1.03 2.94 -7.07
C GLY A 279 -2.18 3.90 -6.80
N LYS A 280 -3.38 3.35 -6.59
CA LYS A 280 -4.56 4.08 -6.14
C LYS A 280 -4.88 5.32 -7.00
N VAL A 281 -4.40 6.51 -6.61
CA VAL A 281 -4.67 7.78 -7.30
C VAL A 281 -4.24 7.76 -8.76
N ILE A 282 -3.11 7.12 -9.08
CA ILE A 282 -2.63 7.05 -10.47
C ILE A 282 -3.56 6.27 -11.40
N GLY A 283 -4.54 5.54 -10.86
CA GLY A 283 -5.55 4.85 -11.63
C GLY A 283 -6.92 5.51 -11.65
N GLY A 284 -7.12 6.60 -10.92
CA GLY A 284 -8.42 7.28 -10.91
C GLY A 284 -9.60 6.38 -10.52
N GLY A 285 -9.35 5.35 -9.70
CA GLY A 285 -10.35 4.34 -9.32
C GLY A 285 -10.28 3.03 -10.11
N LEU A 286 -9.44 2.92 -11.16
CA LEU A 286 -9.21 1.67 -11.90
C LEU A 286 -7.89 0.99 -11.51
N PRO A 287 -7.76 -0.34 -11.72
CA PRO A 287 -6.52 -1.08 -11.46
C PRO A 287 -5.40 -0.64 -12.39
N VAL A 288 -4.51 0.21 -11.86
CA VAL A 288 -3.18 0.49 -12.40
C VAL A 288 -2.29 0.97 -11.26
N ALA A 289 -1.04 0.59 -11.35
CA ALA A 289 0.03 0.93 -10.43
C ALA A 289 1.31 1.16 -11.23
N ALA A 290 2.37 1.60 -10.56
CA ALA A 290 3.64 1.83 -11.22
C ALA A 290 4.81 1.55 -10.29
N VAL A 291 5.91 1.07 -10.87
CA VAL A 291 7.23 1.11 -10.25
C VAL A 291 8.07 2.13 -11.02
N ALA A 292 8.78 2.97 -10.29
CA ALA A 292 9.59 4.04 -10.86
C ALA A 292 10.92 4.18 -10.11
N GLY A 293 11.87 4.90 -10.69
CA GLY A 293 13.13 5.23 -10.03
C GLY A 293 14.21 5.65 -11.01
N ARG A 294 15.45 5.64 -10.54
CA ARG A 294 16.64 5.97 -11.33
C ARG A 294 16.79 5.06 -12.55
N ALA A 295 17.18 5.64 -13.68
CA ALA A 295 17.17 4.96 -14.97
C ALA A 295 18.06 3.70 -14.98
N GLU A 296 19.20 3.73 -14.29
CA GLU A 296 20.13 2.60 -14.25
C GLU A 296 19.56 1.34 -13.58
N VAL A 297 18.70 1.48 -12.58
CA VAL A 297 18.02 0.34 -11.95
C VAL A 297 16.84 -0.10 -12.79
N MET A 298 16.05 0.86 -13.28
CA MET A 298 14.85 0.57 -14.07
C MET A 298 15.18 -0.08 -15.42
N ASP A 299 16.33 0.22 -16.02
CA ASP A 299 16.82 -0.39 -17.27
C ASP A 299 17.21 -1.86 -17.10
N LEU A 300 17.28 -2.38 -15.87
CA LEU A 300 17.41 -3.82 -15.61
C LEU A 300 16.14 -4.59 -15.96
N LEU A 301 14.99 -3.94 -16.07
CA LEU A 301 13.75 -4.60 -16.50
C LEU A 301 13.84 -5.07 -17.95
N ALA A 302 13.29 -6.26 -18.19
CA ALA A 302 12.99 -6.72 -19.54
C ALA A 302 12.10 -5.68 -20.28
N PRO A 303 12.28 -5.48 -21.60
CA PRO A 303 13.17 -6.23 -22.48
C PRO A 303 14.62 -5.70 -22.55
N ARG A 304 14.98 -4.66 -21.77
CA ARG A 304 16.32 -4.04 -21.82
C ARG A 304 17.34 -4.80 -20.99
N GLY A 305 16.93 -5.24 -19.80
CA GLY A 305 17.79 -5.95 -18.87
C GLY A 305 17.27 -7.34 -18.48
N PRO A 306 17.97 -8.01 -17.54
CA PRO A 306 17.73 -9.41 -17.21
C PRO A 306 16.55 -9.63 -16.24
N VAL A 307 16.02 -8.58 -15.61
CA VAL A 307 14.94 -8.70 -14.62
C VAL A 307 13.60 -8.80 -15.31
N TYR A 308 12.99 -9.99 -15.27
CA TYR A 308 11.71 -10.22 -15.92
C TYR A 308 10.53 -9.61 -15.14
N GLN A 309 9.72 -8.82 -15.84
CA GLN A 309 8.39 -8.40 -15.44
C GLN A 309 7.54 -8.27 -16.71
N ALA A 310 6.33 -8.82 -16.66
CA ALA A 310 5.31 -8.64 -17.69
C ALA A 310 3.94 -8.66 -17.01
N GLY A 311 2.94 -8.09 -17.67
CA GLY A 311 1.54 -8.17 -17.25
C GLY A 311 0.62 -7.93 -18.44
N THR A 312 -0.32 -8.83 -18.67
CA THR A 312 -1.21 -8.81 -19.85
C THR A 312 -2.06 -7.54 -19.92
N LEU A 313 -2.45 -6.99 -18.77
CA LEU A 313 -3.30 -5.80 -18.63
C LEU A 313 -2.53 -4.57 -18.13
N SER A 314 -1.22 -4.67 -17.98
CA SER A 314 -0.38 -3.52 -17.63
C SER A 314 -0.49 -2.46 -18.73
N GLY A 315 -0.74 -1.21 -18.35
CA GLY A 315 -0.92 -0.12 -19.30
C GLY A 315 -2.25 -0.13 -20.07
N ASN A 316 -3.28 -0.86 -19.61
CA ASN A 316 -4.56 -0.92 -20.31
C ASN A 316 -5.16 0.50 -20.55
N PRO A 317 -5.75 0.75 -21.74
CA PRO A 317 -6.12 2.09 -22.20
C PRO A 317 -7.19 2.76 -21.33
N VAL A 318 -8.05 1.98 -20.66
CA VAL A 318 -9.12 2.51 -19.83
C VAL A 318 -8.56 3.03 -18.50
N ALA A 319 -7.70 2.24 -17.84
CA ALA A 319 -7.05 2.65 -16.59
C ALA A 319 -6.06 3.81 -16.80
N THR A 320 -5.30 3.81 -17.91
CA THR A 320 -4.38 4.91 -18.20
C THR A 320 -5.11 6.21 -18.51
N ALA A 321 -6.25 6.16 -19.21
CA ALA A 321 -7.10 7.34 -19.43
C ALA A 321 -7.68 7.89 -18.11
N ALA A 322 -8.19 7.01 -17.23
CA ALA A 322 -8.70 7.42 -15.92
C ALA A 322 -7.61 8.06 -15.05
N GLY A 323 -6.44 7.43 -14.99
CA GLY A 323 -5.27 7.91 -14.28
C GLY A 323 -4.80 9.28 -14.77
N LEU A 324 -4.64 9.43 -16.09
CA LEU A 324 -4.17 10.67 -16.69
C LEU A 324 -5.16 11.82 -16.46
N ALA A 325 -6.45 11.58 -16.64
CA ALA A 325 -7.49 12.57 -16.35
C ALA A 325 -7.51 12.97 -14.87
N THR A 326 -7.31 11.99 -13.97
CA THR A 326 -7.25 12.23 -12.53
C THR A 326 -6.05 13.09 -12.15
N LEU A 327 -4.85 12.75 -12.63
CA LEU A 327 -3.66 13.53 -12.32
C LEU A 327 -3.80 14.94 -12.88
N ARG A 328 -4.16 15.12 -14.17
CA ARG A 328 -4.34 16.45 -14.78
C ARG A 328 -5.36 17.33 -14.04
N ALA A 329 -6.40 16.75 -13.44
CA ALA A 329 -7.40 17.47 -12.65
C ALA A 329 -7.00 17.66 -11.17
N ALA A 330 -6.01 16.92 -10.66
CA ALA A 330 -5.45 17.10 -9.33
C ALA A 330 -4.44 18.25 -9.33
N ASP A 331 -4.96 19.47 -9.39
CA ASP A 331 -4.22 20.73 -9.34
C ASP A 331 -3.96 21.20 -7.89
N THR A 332 -3.36 22.39 -7.75
CA THR A 332 -3.05 22.97 -6.44
C THR A 332 -4.29 23.19 -5.58
N ASP A 333 -5.40 23.64 -6.17
CA ASP A 333 -6.62 23.94 -5.43
C ASP A 333 -7.25 22.67 -4.85
N VAL A 334 -7.18 21.54 -5.58
CA VAL A 334 -7.57 20.22 -5.08
C VAL A 334 -6.79 19.87 -3.81
N TYR A 335 -5.47 20.00 -3.82
CA TYR A 335 -4.64 19.65 -2.65
C TYR A 335 -4.91 20.57 -1.46
N VAL A 336 -5.00 21.89 -1.70
CA VAL A 336 -5.33 22.88 -0.66
C VAL A 336 -6.68 22.58 -0.01
N HIS A 337 -7.70 22.26 -0.82
CA HIS A 337 -9.04 21.91 -0.32
C HIS A 337 -9.01 20.63 0.52
N VAL A 338 -8.39 19.57 0.02
CA VAL A 338 -8.31 18.28 0.72
C VAL A 338 -7.56 18.42 2.06
N ASP A 339 -6.46 19.17 2.10
CA ASP A 339 -5.71 19.44 3.33
C ASP A 339 -6.54 20.26 4.34
N ALA A 340 -7.24 21.29 3.88
CA ALA A 340 -8.09 22.12 4.73
C ALA A 340 -9.25 21.32 5.33
N ALA A 341 -9.91 20.50 4.51
CA ALA A 341 -11.02 19.64 4.91
C ALA A 341 -10.55 18.55 5.89
N ALA A 342 -9.43 17.88 5.63
CA ALA A 342 -8.83 16.93 6.57
C ALA A 342 -8.46 17.61 7.90
N ALA A 343 -7.84 18.79 7.88
CA ALA A 343 -7.51 19.54 9.10
C ALA A 343 -8.75 19.96 9.89
N HIS A 344 -9.85 20.31 9.20
CA HIS A 344 -11.12 20.63 9.85
C HIS A 344 -11.69 19.40 10.57
N LEU A 345 -11.80 18.26 9.88
CA LEU A 345 -12.32 17.03 10.49
C LEU A 345 -11.45 16.55 11.65
N ARG A 346 -10.12 16.65 11.55
CA ARG A 346 -9.22 16.29 12.67
C ARG A 346 -9.48 17.13 13.92
N ARG A 347 -9.65 18.46 13.77
CA ARG A 347 -9.97 19.35 14.90
C ARG A 347 -11.32 19.01 15.51
N ALA A 348 -12.33 18.79 14.68
CA ALA A 348 -13.67 18.43 15.14
C ALA A 348 -13.69 17.07 15.87
N LEU A 349 -13.01 16.06 15.31
CA LEU A 349 -12.85 14.73 15.90
C LEU A 349 -12.16 14.81 17.27
N THR A 350 -11.06 15.56 17.34
CA THR A 350 -10.32 15.79 18.59
C THR A 350 -11.22 16.45 19.63
N GLY A 351 -11.97 17.48 19.24
CA GLY A 351 -12.90 18.20 20.12
C GLY A 351 -14.01 17.30 20.68
N ALA A 352 -14.66 16.52 19.82
CA ALA A 352 -15.76 15.64 20.22
C ALA A 352 -15.30 14.52 21.17
N LEU A 353 -14.14 13.91 20.90
CA LEU A 353 -13.56 12.88 21.77
C LEU A 353 -13.12 13.46 23.12
N ALA A 354 -12.53 14.66 23.13
CA ALA A 354 -12.15 15.35 24.35
C ALA A 354 -13.38 15.72 25.21
N GLU A 355 -14.45 16.22 24.60
CA GLU A 355 -15.71 16.55 25.30
C GLU A 355 -16.37 15.30 25.91
N ALA A 356 -16.26 14.15 25.23
CA ALA A 356 -16.72 12.86 25.75
C ALA A 356 -15.78 12.23 26.78
N GLY A 357 -14.64 12.84 27.10
CA GLY A 357 -13.66 12.35 28.06
C GLY A 357 -12.90 11.11 27.60
N VAL A 358 -12.73 10.91 26.28
CA VAL A 358 -11.99 9.78 25.71
C VAL A 358 -10.52 10.16 25.55
N PRO A 359 -9.56 9.48 26.21
CA PRO A 359 -8.14 9.67 25.94
C PRO A 359 -7.82 9.22 24.52
N HIS A 360 -7.19 10.10 23.71
CA HIS A 360 -6.93 9.83 22.30
C HIS A 360 -5.85 10.72 21.71
N ALA A 361 -5.32 10.31 20.56
CA ALA A 361 -4.61 11.18 19.62
C ALA A 361 -5.16 10.99 18.21
N VAL A 362 -5.32 12.09 17.47
CA VAL A 362 -5.61 12.05 16.04
C VAL A 362 -4.28 12.26 15.29
N GLN A 363 -3.76 11.20 14.70
CA GLN A 363 -2.48 11.23 13.97
C GLN A 363 -2.70 11.55 12.50
N TRP A 364 -1.72 12.16 11.84
CA TRP A 364 -1.84 12.54 10.43
C TRP A 364 -0.52 12.51 9.67
N ALA A 365 -0.64 12.34 8.36
CA ALA A 365 0.44 12.40 7.37
C ALA A 365 -0.12 13.11 6.13
N GLY A 366 0.21 14.39 5.97
CA GLY A 366 -0.47 15.26 5.00
C GLY A 366 -1.98 15.30 5.29
N SER A 367 -2.78 14.96 4.27
CA SER A 367 -4.24 14.88 4.38
C SER A 367 -4.77 13.58 4.98
N LEU A 368 -3.94 12.55 5.16
CA LEU A 368 -4.35 11.27 5.74
C LEU A 368 -4.39 11.39 7.26
N PHE A 369 -5.40 10.80 7.90
CA PHE A 369 -5.47 10.79 9.36
C PHE A 369 -6.18 9.56 9.92
N SER A 370 -5.94 9.25 11.19
CA SER A 370 -6.69 8.23 11.94
C SER A 370 -6.69 8.59 13.43
N VAL A 371 -7.52 7.90 14.21
CA VAL A 371 -7.58 8.05 15.66
C VAL A 371 -6.93 6.85 16.35
N VAL A 372 -6.18 7.11 17.41
CA VAL A 372 -5.64 6.10 18.33
C VAL A 372 -6.14 6.43 19.72
N PHE A 373 -6.68 5.45 20.44
CA PHE A 373 -7.30 5.63 21.77
C PHE A 373 -6.37 5.20 22.91
N GLY A 374 -6.56 5.78 24.09
CA GLY A 374 -5.88 5.42 25.33
C GLY A 374 -5.00 6.54 25.89
N GLU A 375 -4.67 6.44 27.18
CA GLU A 375 -3.90 7.46 27.92
C GLU A 375 -2.49 7.67 27.35
N GLU A 376 -1.83 6.58 26.96
CA GLU A 376 -0.52 6.64 26.33
C GLU A 376 -0.58 7.30 24.94
N ALA A 377 -1.61 6.98 24.16
CA ALA A 377 -1.85 7.64 22.88
C ALA A 377 -2.10 9.15 23.08
N ALA A 378 -2.89 9.53 24.09
CA ALA A 378 -3.19 10.94 24.40
C ALA A 378 -1.96 11.76 24.79
N THR A 379 -0.95 11.13 25.42
CA THR A 379 0.26 11.83 25.88
C THR A 379 1.33 11.94 24.81
N ARG A 380 1.58 10.88 24.04
CA ARG A 380 2.74 10.82 23.13
C ARG A 380 2.44 10.38 21.69
N GLY A 381 1.18 10.11 21.37
CA GLY A 381 0.78 9.47 20.12
C GLY A 381 1.30 8.03 19.99
N ALA A 382 0.99 7.38 18.87
CA ALA A 382 1.60 6.11 18.49
C ALA A 382 2.75 6.35 17.52
N ARG A 383 3.94 5.85 17.87
CA ARG A 383 5.20 6.08 17.13
C ARG A 383 5.62 4.89 16.29
N ASP A 384 5.03 3.73 16.54
CA ASP A 384 5.38 2.44 15.96
C ASP A 384 4.18 1.49 16.03
N TYR A 385 4.32 0.30 15.44
CA TYR A 385 3.23 -0.68 15.45
C TYR A 385 2.89 -1.17 16.87
N ALA A 386 3.87 -1.33 17.75
CA ALA A 386 3.65 -1.80 19.12
C ALA A 386 2.74 -0.85 19.91
N SER A 387 2.97 0.46 19.79
CA SER A 387 2.12 1.49 20.42
C SER A 387 0.72 1.55 19.80
N VAL A 388 0.55 1.26 18.52
CA VAL A 388 -0.80 1.10 17.92
C VAL A 388 -1.48 -0.15 18.50
N GLN A 389 -0.80 -1.28 18.59
CA GLN A 389 -1.37 -2.52 19.14
C GLN A 389 -1.76 -2.38 20.62
N ALA A 390 -0.99 -1.63 21.39
CA ALA A 390 -1.26 -1.35 22.80
C ALA A 390 -2.41 -0.34 23.02
N SER A 391 -2.90 0.31 21.96
CA SER A 391 -3.99 1.29 22.06
C SER A 391 -5.32 0.65 22.47
N GLU A 392 -6.24 1.47 22.99
CA GLU A 392 -7.62 1.07 23.35
C GLU A 392 -8.52 0.91 22.10
N HIS A 393 -8.04 0.22 21.08
CA HIS A 393 -8.70 0.05 19.78
C HIS A 393 -10.06 -0.66 19.88
N TRP A 394 -10.35 -1.36 20.98
CA TRP A 394 -11.67 -1.91 21.28
C TRP A 394 -12.78 -0.84 21.33
N ARG A 395 -12.44 0.44 21.56
CA ARG A 395 -13.39 1.57 21.47
C ARG A 395 -13.84 1.87 20.04
N TYR A 396 -13.10 1.41 19.03
CA TYR A 396 -13.34 1.80 17.63
C TYR A 396 -14.60 1.19 17.04
N ALA A 397 -14.94 -0.07 17.36
CA ALA A 397 -16.14 -0.72 16.82
C ALA A 397 -17.45 0.04 17.14
N PRO A 398 -17.77 0.37 18.41
CA PRO A 398 -18.96 1.15 18.73
C PRO A 398 -18.89 2.58 18.19
N PHE A 399 -17.71 3.21 18.18
CA PHE A 399 -17.49 4.50 17.54
C PHE A 399 -17.84 4.47 16.04
N PHE A 400 -17.35 3.46 15.33
CA PHE A 400 -17.60 3.23 13.91
C PHE A 400 -19.08 3.02 13.62
N HIS A 401 -19.77 2.15 14.38
CA HIS A 401 -21.20 1.89 14.16
C HIS A 401 -22.06 3.13 14.40
N ALA A 402 -21.73 3.95 15.41
CA ALA A 402 -22.41 5.21 15.63
C ALA A 402 -22.25 6.20 14.47
N LEU A 403 -21.06 6.28 13.84
CA LEU A 403 -20.86 7.05 12.61
C LEU A 403 -21.70 6.49 11.46
N LEU A 404 -21.68 5.17 11.27
CA LEU A 404 -22.41 4.48 10.21
C LEU A 404 -23.93 4.71 10.35
N GLU A 405 -24.45 4.63 11.57
CA GLU A 405 -25.85 4.92 11.94
C GLU A 405 -26.23 6.40 11.79
N ALA A 406 -25.28 7.32 11.86
CA ALA A 406 -25.46 8.72 11.48
C ALA A 406 -25.30 8.98 9.98
N GLY A 407 -24.88 7.97 9.21
CA GLY A 407 -24.71 8.06 7.76
C GLY A 407 -23.34 8.62 7.37
N VAL A 408 -22.30 8.23 8.08
CA VAL A 408 -20.89 8.48 7.77
C VAL A 408 -20.19 7.13 7.62
N SER A 409 -19.60 6.88 6.46
CA SER A 409 -18.84 5.67 6.15
C SER A 409 -17.37 5.92 6.46
N ALA A 410 -16.96 5.65 7.70
CA ALA A 410 -15.54 5.61 8.10
C ALA A 410 -14.88 4.27 7.69
N PRO A 411 -13.55 4.16 7.71
CA PRO A 411 -12.87 2.86 7.53
C PRO A 411 -13.31 1.85 8.61
N PRO A 412 -13.70 0.61 8.26
CA PRO A 412 -14.13 -0.42 9.21
C PRO A 412 -12.96 -1.10 9.95
N SER A 413 -11.96 -0.33 10.38
CA SER A 413 -10.81 -0.77 11.19
C SER A 413 -10.13 0.45 11.82
N ALA A 414 -9.67 0.32 13.07
CA ALA A 414 -8.84 1.34 13.74
C ALA A 414 -7.45 1.49 13.09
N PHE A 415 -7.04 0.48 12.32
CA PHE A 415 -5.73 0.39 11.68
C PHE A 415 -5.73 0.94 10.25
N GLU A 416 -6.73 1.73 9.88
CA GLU A 416 -6.88 2.26 8.52
C GLU A 416 -6.95 3.79 8.54
N ALA A 417 -6.31 4.43 7.56
CA ALA A 417 -6.40 5.86 7.36
C ALA A 417 -7.77 6.30 6.81
N TRP A 418 -8.17 7.50 7.16
CA TRP A 418 -9.36 8.18 6.68
C TRP A 418 -9.00 9.06 5.48
N PHE A 419 -9.89 9.09 4.50
CA PHE A 419 -9.66 9.77 3.21
C PHE A 419 -10.70 10.86 2.98
N VAL A 420 -10.21 12.08 2.78
CA VAL A 420 -11.01 13.19 2.27
C VAL A 420 -10.72 13.38 0.78
N SER A 421 -11.67 13.96 0.06
CA SER A 421 -11.58 14.24 -1.38
C SER A 421 -11.91 15.70 -1.70
N ALA A 422 -11.55 16.13 -2.91
CA ALA A 422 -11.88 17.46 -3.43
C ALA A 422 -13.38 17.78 -3.45
N SER A 423 -14.23 16.74 -3.43
CA SER A 423 -15.68 16.90 -3.46
C SER A 423 -16.32 17.00 -2.08
N HIS A 424 -15.56 16.91 -0.99
CA HIS A 424 -16.10 17.12 0.36
C HIS A 424 -16.34 18.61 0.58
N ASP A 425 -17.57 19.06 0.34
CA ASP A 425 -18.02 20.42 0.60
C ASP A 425 -18.43 20.64 2.07
N GLU A 426 -18.80 21.87 2.42
CA GLU A 426 -19.24 22.22 3.78
C GLU A 426 -20.38 21.32 4.27
N ALA A 427 -21.36 21.00 3.42
CA ALA A 427 -22.48 20.15 3.80
C ALA A 427 -22.06 18.71 4.13
N ALA A 428 -21.13 18.13 3.35
CA ALA A 428 -20.57 16.83 3.64
C ALA A 428 -19.76 16.84 4.95
N LEU A 429 -18.94 17.87 5.17
CA LEU A 429 -18.16 18.02 6.39
C LEU A 429 -19.04 18.22 7.62
N ASP A 430 -20.07 19.07 7.54
CA ASP A 430 -21.02 19.32 8.63
C ASP A 430 -21.74 18.03 9.04
N ARG A 431 -22.16 17.20 8.08
CA ARG A 431 -22.78 15.90 8.38
C ARG A 431 -21.83 14.95 9.12
N VAL A 432 -20.52 15.00 8.81
CA VAL A 432 -19.53 14.26 9.60
C VAL A 432 -19.44 14.83 11.00
N ILE A 433 -19.30 16.15 11.13
CA ILE A 433 -19.15 16.84 12.41
C ILE A 433 -20.35 16.62 13.34
N GLU A 434 -21.57 16.67 12.81
CA GLU A 434 -22.80 16.40 13.55
C GLU A 434 -22.89 14.96 14.08
N ALA A 435 -22.25 13.99 13.41
CA ALA A 435 -22.21 12.60 13.84
C ALA A 435 -21.21 12.35 14.98
N LEU A 436 -20.16 13.18 15.09
CA LEU A 436 -19.03 12.96 16.02
C LEU A 436 -19.44 12.88 17.49
N PRO A 437 -20.35 13.72 18.05
CA PRO A 437 -20.70 13.64 19.47
C PRO A 437 -21.32 12.30 19.86
N ALA A 438 -22.15 11.71 18.99
CA ALA A 438 -22.74 10.39 19.25
C ALA A 438 -21.68 9.29 19.19
N ALA A 439 -20.81 9.33 18.19
CA ALA A 439 -19.70 8.39 18.06
C ALA A 439 -18.71 8.48 19.22
N ALA A 440 -18.35 9.68 19.66
CA ALA A 440 -17.46 9.90 20.79
C ALA A 440 -18.04 9.35 22.10
N ARG A 441 -19.35 9.54 22.34
CA ARG A 441 -20.03 8.91 23.49
C ARG A 441 -20.05 7.38 23.40
N ALA A 442 -20.21 6.83 22.20
CA ALA A 442 -20.13 5.38 21.99
C ALA A 442 -18.72 4.84 22.28
N ALA A 443 -17.67 5.56 21.88
CA ALA A 443 -16.29 5.25 22.25
C ALA A 443 -16.06 5.33 23.76
N ALA A 444 -16.60 6.34 24.43
CA ALA A 444 -16.47 6.53 25.87
C ALA A 444 -17.17 5.43 26.69
N ALA A 445 -18.36 5.01 26.24
CA ALA A 445 -19.18 4.00 26.89
C ALA A 445 -18.75 2.55 26.59
N ALA A 446 -17.84 2.35 25.65
CA ALA A 446 -17.29 1.04 25.37
C ALA A 446 -16.52 0.50 26.59
N GLU A 447 -16.52 -0.81 26.76
CA GLU A 447 -15.80 -1.50 27.83
C GLU A 447 -14.66 -2.32 27.26
N ALA A 448 -13.53 -2.36 27.99
CA ALA A 448 -12.42 -3.22 27.62
C ALA A 448 -12.86 -4.69 27.74
N PRO A 449 -12.46 -5.57 26.80
CA PRO A 449 -12.76 -6.99 26.90
C PRO A 449 -12.17 -7.58 28.19
N GLU A 450 -12.97 -8.36 28.93
CA GLU A 450 -12.52 -9.02 30.16
C GLU A 450 -11.47 -10.10 29.85
N GLY A 451 -10.25 -9.95 30.37
CA GLY A 451 -9.27 -11.05 30.44
C GLY A 451 -8.37 -11.28 29.22
N GLU A 452 -8.29 -10.36 28.24
CA GLU A 452 -7.32 -10.46 27.13
C GLU A 452 -6.29 -9.32 27.18
N HIS A 453 -5.00 -9.70 27.27
CA HIS A 453 -3.89 -8.86 26.80
C HIS A 453 -4.10 -8.56 25.30
N PRO A 454 -3.60 -7.41 24.77
CA PRO A 454 -3.91 -6.94 23.42
C PRO A 454 -3.70 -8.04 22.39
N THR A 455 -4.79 -8.65 21.96
CA THR A 455 -4.82 -9.70 20.96
C THR A 455 -4.48 -9.01 19.64
N THR A 456 -3.39 -9.43 19.03
CA THR A 456 -3.08 -9.08 17.64
C THR A 456 -4.33 -9.34 16.81
N ILE A 457 -4.81 -8.37 16.03
CA ILE A 457 -5.88 -8.64 15.08
C ILE A 457 -5.39 -9.75 14.15
N ALA A 458 -5.82 -10.97 14.43
CA ALA A 458 -5.76 -12.05 13.51
C ALA A 458 -6.74 -11.68 12.39
N VAL A 459 -6.21 -11.45 11.18
CA VAL A 459 -7.02 -11.66 9.99
C VAL A 459 -7.56 -13.08 10.10
N PRO A 460 -8.88 -13.34 10.13
CA PRO A 460 -9.38 -14.70 10.17
C PRO A 460 -8.78 -15.47 9.00
N GLY A 461 -7.93 -16.46 9.28
CA GLY A 461 -7.08 -17.15 8.29
C GLY A 461 -5.56 -17.06 8.51
N LEU A 462 -5.10 -16.27 9.49
CA LEU A 462 -3.73 -16.28 9.98
C LEU A 462 -3.68 -16.97 11.34
N ALA A 463 -3.25 -18.23 11.36
CA ALA A 463 -3.04 -18.95 12.61
C ALA A 463 -1.89 -18.30 13.40
N THR A 464 -2.20 -17.71 14.55
CA THR A 464 -1.22 -17.43 15.59
C THR A 464 -0.98 -18.72 16.37
N GLY A 465 -0.05 -19.53 15.90
CA GLY A 465 0.41 -20.72 16.63
C GLY A 465 1.38 -20.32 17.73
N ALA A 466 0.86 -20.04 18.91
CA ALA A 466 1.64 -20.01 20.15
C ALA A 466 0.79 -20.68 21.24
N ASP A 467 0.79 -22.00 21.24
CA ASP A 467 0.37 -22.77 22.41
C ASP A 467 1.60 -23.38 23.06
N ASP A 468 1.66 -23.18 24.36
CA ASP A 468 2.75 -23.48 25.28
C ASP A 468 3.08 -24.98 25.32
N ALA A 469 4.35 -25.30 25.08
CA ALA A 469 4.94 -26.57 25.48
C ALA A 469 5.83 -26.34 26.70
N GLU A 470 5.24 -26.02 27.84
CA GLU A 470 5.89 -26.21 29.12
C GLU A 470 5.92 -27.71 29.44
N GLY A 471 7.14 -28.26 29.46
CA GLY A 471 7.39 -29.60 29.94
C GLY A 471 7.13 -29.69 31.44
N THR A 472 6.21 -30.58 31.82
CA THR A 472 6.08 -31.03 33.22
C THR A 472 6.68 -32.42 33.34
N ASP A 473 7.83 -32.49 34.01
CA ASP A 473 8.34 -33.70 34.65
C ASP A 473 7.31 -34.23 35.66
N ALA A 474 6.96 -35.51 35.55
CA ALA A 474 6.33 -36.27 36.63
C ALA A 474 6.66 -37.77 36.52
N ASP A 475 7.41 -38.22 37.52
CA ASP A 475 7.75 -39.56 37.99
C ASP A 475 6.89 -40.76 37.54
N VAL A 476 7.57 -41.84 37.11
CA VAL A 476 7.08 -43.23 37.21
C VAL A 476 8.25 -44.16 37.61
N PRO A 477 8.06 -45.11 38.56
CA PRO A 477 9.15 -45.69 39.37
C PRO A 477 9.75 -47.01 38.85
N GLU A 478 10.87 -47.38 39.47
CA GLU A 478 11.70 -48.58 39.26
C GLU A 478 10.96 -49.93 39.33
N GLY A 479 11.48 -50.93 38.58
CA GLY A 479 11.04 -52.33 38.71
C GLY A 479 11.71 -53.36 37.78
N THR A 480 13.01 -53.63 38.01
CA THR A 480 13.73 -54.93 38.01
C THR A 480 13.62 -55.99 36.87
N SER A 481 14.82 -56.45 36.45
CA SER A 481 15.26 -57.86 36.12
C SER A 481 14.61 -58.56 34.91
N ASP A 482 15.26 -59.38 34.08
CA ASP A 482 16.54 -60.09 34.17
C ASP A 482 16.93 -60.61 32.76
N GLU A 483 18.23 -60.89 32.58
CA GLU A 483 18.88 -61.94 31.76
C GLU A 483 18.45 -62.21 30.29
N ALA A 484 19.29 -62.61 29.32
CA ALA A 484 20.72 -62.70 29.07
C ALA A 484 20.82 -63.31 27.62
N PRO A 485 21.97 -63.24 26.94
CA PRO A 485 22.08 -63.32 25.48
C PRO A 485 22.54 -64.70 24.97
N THR A 486 22.65 -64.84 23.64
CA THR A 486 23.54 -65.71 22.81
C THR A 486 22.78 -66.14 21.53
N SER A 487 23.32 -66.31 20.33
CA SER A 487 24.66 -66.16 19.76
C SER A 487 24.58 -66.55 18.26
N VAL A 488 25.40 -65.89 17.44
CA VAL A 488 26.07 -66.32 16.18
C VAL A 488 25.32 -67.04 15.03
N ASP A 489 25.51 -66.39 13.87
CA ASP A 489 26.08 -66.87 12.60
C ASP A 489 25.32 -67.69 11.54
N ALA A 490 25.63 -67.24 10.32
CA ALA A 490 25.78 -67.95 9.05
C ALA A 490 24.56 -68.60 8.36
N GLY A 491 24.30 -68.08 7.16
CA GLY A 491 24.60 -68.88 5.97
C GLY A 491 23.43 -69.54 5.24
N ASP A 492 23.12 -68.92 4.10
CA ASP A 492 22.99 -69.55 2.77
C ASP A 492 21.73 -70.37 2.41
N ALA A 493 21.39 -70.19 1.13
CA ALA A 493 20.68 -71.05 0.21
C ALA A 493 19.22 -71.47 0.47
N GLY A 494 18.38 -71.10 -0.50
CA GLY A 494 17.86 -72.14 -1.38
C GLY A 494 16.36 -72.39 -1.33
N ASP A 495 15.76 -72.19 -2.49
CA ASP A 495 14.65 -72.96 -3.08
C ASP A 495 13.23 -72.90 -2.47
N ALA A 496 12.35 -72.39 -3.32
CA ALA A 496 10.93 -72.72 -3.46
C ALA A 496 10.72 -74.27 -3.62
N PRO A 497 9.50 -74.86 -3.65
CA PRO A 497 8.27 -74.25 -4.15
C PRO A 497 6.91 -74.75 -3.59
N ASP A 498 5.88 -74.11 -4.15
CA ASP A 498 4.64 -74.68 -4.69
C ASP A 498 3.38 -74.98 -3.84
N ALA A 499 2.29 -74.54 -4.49
CA ALA A 499 0.94 -75.10 -4.55
C ALA A 499 0.00 -74.89 -3.34
N ALA A 500 -1.30 -74.64 -3.48
CA ALA A 500 -2.19 -74.33 -4.61
C ALA A 500 -3.59 -74.05 -4.03
N SER A 501 -4.46 -73.44 -4.84
CA SER A 501 -5.91 -73.67 -4.99
C SER A 501 -6.67 -72.34 -5.14
N THR A 502 -7.01 -71.94 -6.37
CA THR A 502 -8.28 -72.14 -7.14
C THR A 502 -9.45 -71.27 -6.62
N ALA A 503 -10.33 -70.67 -7.43
CA ALA A 503 -10.52 -70.54 -8.88
C ALA A 503 -11.70 -69.56 -9.14
N ASP A 504 -11.98 -69.33 -10.43
CA ASP A 504 -13.11 -68.66 -11.12
C ASP A 504 -13.01 -67.13 -11.38
N GLY A 505 -13.08 -66.62 -12.62
CA GLY A 505 -13.25 -67.27 -13.93
C GLY A 505 -13.33 -66.25 -15.09
N ALA A 506 -12.79 -66.66 -16.26
CA ALA A 506 -13.08 -66.28 -17.67
C ALA A 506 -13.00 -64.80 -18.14
N ALA A 507 -12.61 -64.44 -19.37
CA ALA A 507 -11.88 -65.07 -20.49
C ALA A 507 -11.70 -63.98 -21.59
N HIS A 508 -10.75 -64.23 -22.50
CA HIS A 508 -10.44 -63.58 -23.79
C HIS A 508 -9.63 -62.27 -23.72
N GLY A 509 -8.35 -62.23 -24.12
CA GLY A 509 -7.68 -62.84 -25.29
C GLY A 509 -7.42 -61.69 -26.28
N THR A 510 -6.24 -61.37 -26.81
CA THR A 510 -5.09 -62.09 -27.38
C THR A 510 -4.16 -60.95 -27.87
N SER A 511 -2.85 -61.02 -28.09
CA SER A 511 -1.81 -62.05 -28.11
C SER A 511 -0.50 -61.37 -28.51
N HIS A 512 0.62 -61.81 -27.91
CA HIS A 512 1.97 -62.05 -28.48
C HIS A 512 2.67 -61.00 -29.36
N GLY A 513 3.99 -60.81 -29.29
CA GLY A 513 5.03 -61.57 -28.60
C GLY A 513 6.43 -61.01 -28.91
N THR A 514 7.24 -61.04 -27.87
CA THR A 514 8.70 -61.00 -27.67
C THR A 514 9.59 -61.61 -28.78
N THR A 515 10.68 -60.91 -29.17
CA THR A 515 12.14 -61.22 -28.96
C THR A 515 12.67 -62.38 -29.84
N GLU A 516 13.93 -62.47 -30.30
CA GLU A 516 15.23 -62.06 -29.75
C GLU A 516 16.35 -62.25 -30.82
N ASP A 517 17.45 -61.53 -30.63
CA ASP A 517 18.88 -61.65 -31.03
C ASP A 517 19.39 -62.65 -32.09
N GLU A 518 20.36 -62.20 -32.91
CA GLU A 518 21.78 -62.63 -32.80
C GLU A 518 22.76 -61.79 -33.66
N GLN A 519 24.01 -61.73 -33.18
CA GLN A 519 25.16 -60.93 -33.60
C GLN A 519 25.84 -61.39 -34.91
N VAL A 520 26.72 -60.54 -35.49
CA VAL A 520 28.18 -60.80 -35.73
C VAL A 520 28.81 -59.81 -36.76
N ASP A 521 30.02 -59.35 -36.43
CA ASP A 521 31.16 -58.81 -37.22
C ASP A 521 31.20 -57.41 -37.88
N GLY A 522 32.29 -56.69 -37.57
CA GLY A 522 33.22 -56.17 -38.60
C GLY A 522 33.27 -54.65 -38.85
N PRO A 523 34.45 -53.99 -38.79
CA PRO A 523 34.59 -52.53 -38.88
C PRO A 523 35.04 -52.04 -40.28
N SER A 524 34.66 -50.81 -40.70
CA SER A 524 35.49 -49.90 -41.52
C SER A 524 34.76 -48.63 -41.99
N GLU A 525 35.47 -47.51 -41.83
CA GLU A 525 35.64 -46.35 -42.72
C GLU A 525 34.62 -46.09 -43.85
N VAL A 526 34.06 -44.87 -43.87
CA VAL A 526 33.81 -44.15 -45.14
C VAL A 526 34.05 -42.64 -44.94
N GLU A 527 35.08 -42.12 -45.60
CA GLU A 527 35.32 -40.70 -45.82
C GLU A 527 34.96 -40.35 -47.29
N ALA A 528 34.01 -39.42 -47.45
CA ALA A 528 33.78 -38.39 -48.50
C ALA A 528 33.73 -38.76 -50.02
N PRO A 529 32.96 -38.04 -50.89
CA PRO A 529 33.12 -36.59 -51.08
C PRO A 529 31.88 -35.72 -51.38
N ALA A 530 32.03 -34.43 -51.03
CA ALA A 530 31.58 -33.18 -51.68
C ALA A 530 30.08 -32.91 -51.94
N VAL A 531 29.55 -31.89 -51.23
CA VAL A 531 28.39 -31.08 -51.65
C VAL A 531 28.73 -29.59 -51.42
N PRO A 532 28.48 -28.69 -52.41
CA PRO A 532 29.01 -27.32 -52.40
C PRO A 532 28.10 -26.27 -51.76
N GLU A 533 28.78 -25.22 -51.29
CA GLU A 533 28.38 -23.82 -51.06
C GLU A 533 26.90 -23.42 -51.26
N HIS A 534 26.29 -22.94 -50.18
CA HIS A 534 25.05 -22.18 -50.20
C HIS A 534 25.28 -20.79 -50.81
N ARG A 535 24.57 -20.54 -51.91
CA ARG A 535 24.53 -19.27 -52.63
C ARG A 535 23.28 -18.49 -52.22
N GLU A 536 23.44 -17.18 -52.05
CA GLU A 536 22.42 -16.17 -51.79
C GLU A 536 21.27 -16.20 -52.81
N VAL A 537 20.06 -15.80 -52.37
CA VAL A 537 18.92 -15.49 -53.25
C VAL A 537 18.31 -14.13 -52.84
N PRO A 538 17.95 -13.23 -53.81
CA PRO A 538 17.68 -11.81 -53.58
C PRO A 538 16.17 -11.42 -53.59
N ALA A 539 15.91 -10.15 -53.28
CA ALA A 539 14.61 -9.48 -53.15
C ALA A 539 13.83 -9.20 -54.47
N ALA A 540 12.49 -9.18 -54.40
CA ALA A 540 11.50 -8.37 -55.18
C ALA A 540 10.07 -8.88 -54.85
N ALA A 541 9.11 -8.12 -54.28
CA ALA A 541 8.26 -7.03 -54.82
C ALA A 541 7.01 -7.48 -55.64
N ALA A 542 5.83 -7.02 -55.15
CA ALA A 542 4.62 -6.54 -55.87
C ALA A 542 3.28 -7.33 -55.83
N PHE A 543 2.19 -6.53 -55.86
CA PHE A 543 0.71 -6.77 -55.93
C PHE A 543 -0.02 -6.88 -54.57
N PHE A 544 -0.89 -5.95 -54.14
CA PHE A 544 -2.10 -5.44 -54.82
C PHE A 544 -2.41 -3.95 -54.58
N ALA A 545 -3.21 -3.41 -55.49
CA ALA A 545 -3.62 -2.01 -55.68
C ALA A 545 -4.62 -1.47 -54.65
N ARG A 546 -4.54 -0.15 -54.40
CA ARG A 546 -5.53 0.69 -53.70
C ARG A 546 -6.64 1.17 -54.65
N PRO A 547 -7.90 1.33 -54.20
CA PRO A 547 -8.80 2.34 -54.74
C PRO A 547 -8.64 3.68 -53.98
N SER A 548 -8.62 4.76 -54.76
CA SER A 548 -8.54 6.15 -54.32
C SER A 548 -9.82 6.62 -53.64
N ALA A 549 -9.71 7.29 -52.49
CA ALA A 549 -10.76 8.10 -51.87
C ALA A 549 -10.31 9.58 -51.83
N PRO A 550 -11.23 10.55 -51.97
CA PRO A 550 -10.92 11.91 -52.38
C PRO A 550 -10.27 12.78 -51.29
N ALA A 551 -9.56 13.81 -51.74
CA ALA A 551 -8.85 14.80 -50.92
C ALA A 551 -9.80 15.58 -49.99
N PRO A 552 -9.39 15.91 -48.74
CA PRO A 552 -10.14 16.83 -47.91
C PRO A 552 -9.95 18.27 -48.42
N GLU A 553 -11.07 18.97 -48.58
CA GLU A 553 -11.12 20.40 -48.90
C GLU A 553 -10.55 21.24 -47.75
N ALA A 554 -9.78 22.25 -48.12
CA ALA A 554 -9.19 23.24 -47.24
C ALA A 554 -10.19 24.36 -46.96
N GLU A 555 -10.37 24.72 -45.70
CA GLU A 555 -11.06 25.94 -45.27
C GLU A 555 -10.21 26.67 -44.18
N PRO A 556 -10.33 28.00 -44.05
CA PRO A 556 -9.18 28.90 -43.93
C PRO A 556 -9.03 29.58 -42.55
N GLU A 557 -7.85 30.10 -42.26
CA GLU A 557 -7.59 31.08 -41.19
C GLU A 557 -7.16 32.44 -41.78
N PRO A 558 -7.20 33.57 -41.03
CA PRO A 558 -8.35 34.17 -40.34
C PRO A 558 -8.49 35.67 -40.74
N ALA A 559 -9.55 36.36 -40.29
CA ALA A 559 -9.72 37.81 -40.47
C ALA A 559 -9.33 38.59 -39.19
N PRO A 560 -8.79 39.83 -39.30
CA PRO A 560 -8.18 40.59 -38.20
C PRO A 560 -9.20 41.29 -37.29
N PRO A 561 -8.79 41.74 -36.08
CA PRO A 561 -9.70 42.11 -35.01
C PRO A 561 -10.27 43.53 -35.16
N THR A 562 -11.48 43.74 -34.66
CA THR A 562 -12.01 45.07 -34.35
C THR A 562 -11.91 45.33 -32.84
N ALA A 563 -11.26 46.44 -32.51
CA ALA A 563 -10.93 46.92 -31.18
C ALA A 563 -12.15 47.42 -30.40
N TRP A 564 -12.17 47.23 -29.07
CA TRP A 564 -12.64 48.20 -28.06
C TRP A 564 -12.00 47.89 -26.68
N ASN A 565 -11.12 48.80 -26.26
CA ASN A 565 -10.69 49.31 -24.93
C ASN A 565 -10.65 48.34 -23.71
N GLU A 566 -9.47 48.05 -23.15
CA GLU A 566 -8.71 48.84 -22.15
C GLU A 566 -9.48 49.13 -20.85
N GLU A 567 -9.20 48.36 -19.79
CA GLU A 567 -8.63 48.85 -18.52
C GLU A 567 -8.29 47.70 -17.54
N ALA A 568 -7.01 47.69 -17.09
CA ALA A 568 -6.45 47.13 -15.84
C ALA A 568 -6.63 45.62 -15.52
N SER A 569 -5.66 44.84 -15.03
CA SER A 569 -4.34 45.06 -14.44
C SER A 569 -3.59 43.72 -14.46
N SER A 570 -2.32 43.79 -14.80
CA SER A 570 -1.34 42.71 -14.82
C SER A 570 -0.86 42.25 -13.43
N ALA A 571 -0.26 41.07 -13.44
CA ALA A 571 0.82 40.56 -12.59
C ALA A 571 0.46 39.64 -11.41
N GLU A 572 0.54 38.35 -11.74
CA GLU A 572 1.07 37.27 -10.89
C GLU A 572 2.30 37.73 -10.09
N THR A 573 2.41 37.35 -8.83
CA THR A 573 3.64 36.73 -8.28
C THR A 573 3.29 35.90 -7.04
N THR A 574 3.66 34.64 -7.11
CA THR A 574 3.63 33.58 -6.10
C THR A 574 4.36 33.98 -4.82
N THR A 575 3.73 33.80 -3.66
CA THR A 575 4.40 33.89 -2.35
C THR A 575 4.68 32.47 -1.85
N VAL A 576 5.95 32.18 -1.61
CA VAL A 576 6.43 30.96 -0.96
C VAL A 576 6.20 31.12 0.55
N MET A 577 5.45 30.21 1.15
CA MET A 577 5.25 30.12 2.61
C MET A 577 6.40 29.30 3.21
N GLU A 578 7.15 29.88 4.15
CA GLU A 578 8.13 29.14 4.94
C GLU A 578 7.42 28.28 6.01
N PRO A 579 7.93 27.07 6.32
CA PRO A 579 7.33 26.19 7.32
C PRO A 579 7.57 26.68 8.75
N VAL A 580 6.49 26.69 9.54
CA VAL A 580 6.49 26.95 10.98
C VAL A 580 7.25 25.84 11.71
N ARG A 581 8.31 26.21 12.44
CA ARG A 581 8.98 25.34 13.42
C ARG A 581 8.07 25.11 14.61
N ILE A 582 7.81 23.85 14.95
CA ILE A 582 7.28 23.44 16.25
C ILE A 582 8.49 23.26 17.18
N GLU A 583 8.60 24.10 18.21
CA GLU A 583 9.57 23.91 19.29
C GLU A 583 9.07 22.81 20.24
N LEU A 584 9.85 21.73 20.38
CA LEU A 584 9.67 20.74 21.43
C LEU A 584 10.31 21.26 22.73
N VAL A 585 9.57 21.14 23.84
CA VAL A 585 10.09 21.34 25.20
C VAL A 585 11.22 20.33 25.45
N PRO A 586 12.43 20.75 25.86
CA PRO A 586 13.52 19.81 26.10
C PRO A 586 13.30 19.03 27.41
N ASP A 587 13.68 17.75 27.36
CA ASP A 587 13.69 16.81 28.47
C ASP A 587 14.45 17.33 29.70
N VAL A 588 13.89 17.05 30.88
CA VAL A 588 14.52 17.25 32.20
C VAL A 588 15.49 16.09 32.45
N PRO A 589 16.77 16.35 32.76
CA PRO A 589 17.70 15.27 33.13
C PRO A 589 17.54 14.84 34.59
N ASP A 590 17.90 13.58 34.83
CA ASP A 590 17.81 12.77 36.04
C ASP A 590 18.29 13.41 37.36
N GLU A 591 17.73 12.88 38.46
CA GLU A 591 17.94 13.20 39.89
C GLU A 591 19.41 13.26 40.35
N PRO A 592 19.65 13.93 41.50
CA PRO A 592 20.55 13.35 42.50
C PRO A 592 20.01 13.35 43.93
N ASP A 593 20.19 12.20 44.58
CA ASP A 593 20.47 11.85 45.99
C ASP A 593 20.00 12.73 47.19
N GLU A 594 19.66 11.97 48.25
CA GLU A 594 18.95 12.30 49.49
C GLU A 594 19.58 13.34 50.47
N ALA A 595 18.72 14.28 50.94
CA ALA A 595 18.45 14.74 52.33
C ALA A 595 19.54 15.49 53.19
N PRO A 596 19.17 16.28 54.24
CA PRO A 596 17.86 16.39 54.91
C PRO A 596 17.34 17.82 55.22
N ALA A 597 16.12 17.82 55.75
CA ALA A 597 15.16 18.89 56.04
C ALA A 597 15.61 20.07 56.93
N GLU A 598 15.03 21.25 56.67
CA GLU A 598 14.73 22.28 57.68
C GLU A 598 13.52 23.16 57.27
N ASP A 599 12.50 23.16 58.13
CA ASP A 599 11.41 24.10 58.41
C ASP A 599 10.85 25.05 57.32
N ALA A 600 9.60 24.82 56.92
CA ALA A 600 8.72 25.83 56.28
C ALA A 600 7.38 25.97 57.05
N GLN A 601 7.06 27.20 57.44
CA GLN A 601 5.74 27.65 57.90
C GLN A 601 5.18 28.72 56.92
N PRO A 602 3.84 28.92 56.86
CA PRO A 602 3.13 29.29 55.63
C PRO A 602 2.75 30.77 55.50
N GLY A 603 2.55 31.25 54.26
CA GLY A 603 1.94 32.56 53.97
C GLY A 603 1.77 32.86 52.48
N THR A 604 0.56 32.65 51.95
CA THR A 604 0.04 33.07 50.62
C THR A 604 -0.29 34.60 50.63
N PRO A 605 -0.58 35.33 49.51
CA PRO A 605 -1.00 34.85 48.19
C PRO A 605 -0.45 35.56 46.92
N TRP A 606 -0.60 34.85 45.78
CA TRP A 606 -0.49 35.34 44.40
C TRP A 606 -1.73 36.17 44.01
N PRO A 607 -1.61 37.23 43.20
CA PRO A 607 -2.76 37.91 42.61
C PRO A 607 -3.23 37.26 41.30
N ALA A 608 -4.54 37.29 41.08
CA ALA A 608 -5.25 36.86 39.87
C ALA A 608 -5.59 38.08 38.96
N PRO A 609 -6.21 37.92 37.76
CA PRO A 609 -5.74 38.45 36.47
C PRO A 609 -6.48 39.71 36.00
N SER A 610 -5.94 40.41 34.98
CA SER A 610 -6.63 41.51 34.29
C SER A 610 -6.70 41.32 32.77
N GLU A 611 -7.94 41.23 32.30
CA GLU A 611 -8.63 41.58 31.04
C GLU A 611 -7.84 41.99 29.75
N SER A 612 -8.42 41.52 28.63
CA SER A 612 -8.08 41.68 27.20
C SER A 612 -7.89 43.13 26.70
N PRO A 613 -7.24 43.32 25.53
CA PRO A 613 -8.01 43.73 24.34
C PRO A 613 -7.46 43.27 22.96
N GLU A 614 -8.35 43.15 21.96
CA GLU A 614 -8.04 43.17 20.51
C GLU A 614 -7.96 44.64 19.97
N PRO A 615 -7.81 44.89 18.65
CA PRO A 615 -6.65 44.63 17.80
C PRO A 615 -6.15 45.94 17.15
N ARG A 616 -4.85 46.06 16.77
CA ARG A 616 -4.38 47.19 15.96
C ARG A 616 -3.34 46.83 14.89
N THR A 617 -3.52 47.55 13.80
CA THR A 617 -2.95 47.53 12.46
C THR A 617 -1.57 48.18 12.34
N ALA A 618 -0.88 47.77 11.26
CA ALA A 618 0.10 48.48 10.43
C ALA A 618 1.28 49.22 11.09
N TRP A 619 2.52 48.74 10.88
CA TRP A 619 3.71 49.60 10.83
C TRP A 619 4.76 49.13 9.82
N GLN A 620 5.38 50.13 9.18
CA GLN A 620 6.25 50.14 8.01
C GLN A 620 7.71 49.78 8.32
N TRP A 621 8.47 49.31 7.31
CA TRP A 621 9.92 49.05 7.39
C TRP A 621 10.74 50.12 6.61
N PRO A 622 11.96 50.49 7.05
CA PRO A 622 12.79 51.51 6.38
C PRO A 622 13.47 51.02 5.09
N PRO A 623 13.97 51.95 4.23
CA PRO A 623 14.36 51.65 2.85
C PRO A 623 15.74 50.99 2.75
N THR A 624 15.85 50.01 1.85
CA THR A 624 17.12 49.44 1.38
C THR A 624 17.73 50.33 0.30
N GLY A 625 18.99 50.71 0.51
CA GLY A 625 19.80 51.42 -0.47
C GLY A 625 20.24 50.48 -1.59
N ALA A 626 20.07 50.94 -2.83
CA ALA A 626 20.48 50.28 -4.05
C ALA A 626 22.01 50.24 -4.21
N GLY A 627 22.50 49.15 -4.81
CA GLY A 627 23.88 49.03 -5.27
C GLY A 627 24.11 47.73 -6.01
N ALA A 628 23.93 47.76 -7.33
CA ALA A 628 24.60 46.90 -8.32
C ALA A 628 25.21 47.86 -9.37
N PRO A 629 26.16 47.46 -10.24
CA PRO A 629 26.59 46.10 -10.60
C PRO A 629 28.13 45.92 -10.76
N ASP A 630 28.61 44.69 -11.04
CA ASP A 630 29.51 44.43 -12.19
C ASP A 630 29.92 42.95 -12.39
N GLU A 631 29.82 42.56 -13.68
CA GLU A 631 30.64 41.68 -14.54
C GLU A 631 31.22 40.30 -14.15
N GLN A 632 30.93 39.34 -15.06
CA GLN A 632 31.78 38.30 -15.65
C GLN A 632 32.48 37.24 -14.74
N ARG A 633 31.92 36.02 -14.70
CA ARG A 633 32.49 34.80 -15.32
C ARG A 633 31.56 33.60 -15.17
#